data_AF-A0A653XIY6-F1
#
_entry.id   AF-A0A653XIY6-F1
#
_cell.length_a   1.000
_cell.length_b   1.000
_cell.length_c   1.000
_cell.angle_alpha   90.00
_cell.angle_beta   90.00
_cell.angle_gamma   90.00
#
_symmetry.space_group_name_H-M   'P 1'
#
loop_
_entity.id
_entity.type
_entity.pdbx_description
1 polymer ?
#
loop_
_entity_poly.entity_id
_entity_poly.type
_entity_poly.pdbx_seq_one_letter_code
_entity_poly.pdbx_strand_id
1 'polypeptide(L)'
;MRRLLLLFLLAGSAGAARAESIDWSFTYTGFHLTWTTRHNIFGTTTREEDMPAAEITGIFRGTDLDGDGILEAGELSSFVVGAIEYTGCGVNPTRAMMCDLGHFSYVPGTRELSFSSGWHGNDEFFSGWGGWVTSGRDAVDYSYDDYSESTVTMAWTDATRLSFRQLAPVPEPATGATAAAGLALLGWRRRRH
;
A
#
# COMPACT_ATOMS: atom_id res chain seq x y z
N MET A 1 -45.41 14.88 -32.12
CA MET A 1 -45.10 13.75 -31.20
C MET A 1 -43.73 13.08 -31.41
N ARG A 2 -42.97 13.38 -32.48
CA ARG A 2 -41.64 12.79 -32.78
C ARG A 2 -40.45 13.32 -31.96
N ARG A 3 -40.62 14.38 -31.15
CA ARG A 3 -39.52 15.08 -30.45
C ARG A 3 -39.28 14.60 -29.01
N LEU A 4 -40.17 13.78 -28.45
CA LEU A 4 -40.09 13.31 -27.05
C LEU A 4 -39.27 12.01 -26.85
N LEU A 5 -38.93 11.30 -27.94
CA LEU A 5 -38.20 10.03 -27.87
C LEU A 5 -36.66 10.17 -27.84
N LEU A 6 -36.12 11.36 -28.14
CA LEU A 6 -34.67 11.60 -28.16
C LEU A 6 -34.09 11.94 -26.78
N LEU A 7 -34.91 12.35 -25.81
CA LEU A 7 -34.47 12.71 -24.46
C LEU A 7 -34.19 11.50 -23.56
N PHE A 8 -34.75 10.32 -23.86
CA PHE A 8 -34.49 9.10 -23.09
C PHE A 8 -33.19 8.37 -23.49
N LEU A 9 -32.56 8.73 -24.61
CA LEU A 9 -31.31 8.09 -25.08
C LEU A 9 -30.02 8.79 -24.61
N LEU A 10 -30.11 10.03 -24.09
CA LEU A 10 -28.95 10.72 -23.49
C LEU A 10 -28.80 10.50 -21.98
N ALA A 11 -29.78 9.90 -21.32
CA ALA A 11 -29.73 9.65 -19.87
C ALA A 11 -28.97 8.35 -19.49
N GLY A 12 -28.50 7.58 -20.47
CA GLY A 12 -27.87 6.27 -20.25
C GLY A 12 -26.34 6.23 -20.23
N SER A 13 -25.65 7.34 -20.55
CA SER A 13 -24.19 7.36 -20.71
C SER A 13 -23.41 7.88 -19.50
N ALA A 14 -24.08 8.13 -18.36
CA ALA A 14 -23.44 8.61 -17.13
C ALA A 14 -23.03 7.50 -16.15
N GLY A 15 -23.27 6.23 -16.48
CA GLY A 15 -23.02 5.11 -15.57
C GLY A 15 -21.88 4.22 -16.07
N ALA A 16 -20.65 4.53 -15.65
CA ALA A 16 -19.51 3.62 -15.45
C ALA A 16 -18.15 4.31 -15.65
N ALA A 17 -17.96 5.51 -15.10
CA ALA A 17 -16.64 5.80 -14.53
C ALA A 17 -16.61 5.04 -13.20
N ARG A 18 -16.43 3.72 -13.23
CA ARG A 18 -15.98 3.04 -12.02
C ARG A 18 -14.59 3.59 -11.76
N ALA A 19 -14.38 4.17 -10.59
CA ALA A 19 -13.05 4.43 -10.09
C ALA A 19 -12.32 3.07 -10.11
N GLU A 20 -11.51 2.86 -11.15
CA GLU A 20 -10.67 1.68 -11.27
C GLU A 20 -9.72 1.73 -10.07
N SER A 21 -9.54 0.61 -9.36
CA SER A 21 -8.63 0.58 -8.23
C SER A 21 -7.24 0.93 -8.74
N ILE A 22 -6.67 2.02 -8.24
CA ILE A 22 -5.33 2.44 -8.63
C ILE A 22 -4.35 1.73 -7.70
N ASP A 23 -3.25 1.28 -8.29
CA ASP A 23 -2.13 0.71 -7.57
C ASP A 23 -1.06 1.77 -7.39
N TRP A 24 -0.62 1.97 -6.15
CA TRP A 24 0.50 2.83 -5.83
C TRP A 24 1.62 1.98 -5.23
N SER A 25 2.82 2.12 -5.77
CA SER A 25 4.03 1.66 -5.10
C SER A 25 4.79 2.85 -4.52
N PHE A 26 5.31 2.70 -3.32
CA PHE A 26 6.16 3.68 -2.66
C PHE A 26 7.52 3.09 -2.29
N THR A 27 8.53 3.96 -2.27
CA THR A 27 9.87 3.62 -1.78
C THR A 27 10.39 4.78 -0.93
N TYR A 28 10.73 4.48 0.32
CA TYR A 28 11.57 5.33 1.16
C TYR A 28 13.03 4.93 0.99
N THR A 29 13.93 5.90 0.88
CA THR A 29 15.38 5.69 0.82
C THR A 29 16.11 6.62 1.77
N GLY A 30 17.26 6.19 2.29
CA GLY A 30 18.19 7.04 3.04
C GLY A 30 17.91 7.08 4.53
N PHE A 31 18.40 6.06 5.23
CA PHE A 31 18.14 5.84 6.65
C PHE A 31 19.42 5.89 7.47
N HIS A 32 19.28 6.16 8.77
CA HIS A 32 20.32 5.85 9.75
C HIS A 32 20.00 4.50 10.37
N LEU A 33 20.96 3.57 10.34
CA LEU A 33 20.75 2.21 10.77
C LEU A 33 21.49 1.92 12.07
N THR A 34 20.77 1.41 13.06
CA THR A 34 21.32 0.98 14.35
C THR A 34 21.08 -0.51 14.53
N TRP A 35 22.16 -1.29 14.67
CA TRP A 35 22.08 -2.69 15.06
C TRP A 35 22.46 -2.81 16.53
N THR A 36 21.59 -3.41 17.33
CA THR A 36 21.87 -3.72 18.73
C THR A 36 21.68 -5.20 18.96
N THR A 37 22.71 -5.85 19.50
CA THR A 37 22.63 -7.23 19.99
C THR A 37 22.91 -7.23 21.47
N ARG A 38 21.94 -7.70 22.26
CA ARG A 38 22.09 -7.92 23.70
C ARG A 38 22.27 -9.41 23.94
N HIS A 39 23.30 -9.78 24.67
CA HIS A 39 23.53 -11.16 25.09
C HIS A 39 23.62 -11.22 26.62
N ASN A 40 23.02 -12.25 27.21
CA ASN A 40 23.00 -12.42 28.67
C ASN A 40 24.41 -12.61 29.30
N ILE A 41 25.36 -13.22 28.58
CA ILE A 41 26.74 -13.48 29.00
C ILE A 41 27.72 -12.42 28.49
N PHE A 42 27.61 -12.02 27.21
CA PHE A 42 28.62 -11.18 26.55
C PHE A 42 28.33 -9.68 26.59
N GLY A 43 27.20 -9.28 27.18
CA GLY A 43 26.78 -7.88 27.24
C GLY A 43 26.11 -7.39 25.95
N THR A 44 26.08 -6.07 25.76
CA THR A 44 25.42 -5.42 24.62
C THR A 44 26.44 -4.88 23.63
N THR A 45 26.24 -5.18 22.34
CA THR A 45 26.99 -4.58 21.23
C THR A 45 26.04 -3.73 20.40
N THR A 46 26.46 -2.50 20.08
CA THR A 46 25.72 -1.59 19.21
C THR A 46 26.62 -1.09 18.08
N ARG A 47 26.08 -1.08 16.86
CA ARG A 47 26.71 -0.53 15.65
C ARG A 47 25.75 0.44 14.99
N GLU A 48 26.28 1.53 14.46
CA GLU A 48 25.52 2.55 13.74
C GLU A 48 26.16 2.82 12.38
N GLU A 49 25.33 3.05 11.36
CA GLU A 49 25.77 3.35 9.99
C GLU A 49 24.70 4.15 9.25
N ASP A 50 25.11 5.22 8.57
CA ASP A 50 24.24 5.89 7.60
C ASP A 50 24.14 5.06 6.31
N MET A 51 22.93 4.66 5.94
CA MET A 51 22.66 3.85 4.76
C MET A 51 21.82 4.64 3.74
N PRO A 52 22.45 5.46 2.88
CA PRO A 52 21.73 6.26 1.88
C PRO A 52 20.98 5.40 0.84
N ALA A 53 21.44 4.17 0.63
CA ALA A 53 20.88 3.22 -0.33
C ALA A 53 19.94 2.18 0.30
N ALA A 54 19.74 2.19 1.63
CA ALA A 54 18.74 1.32 2.24
C ALA A 54 17.34 1.77 1.81
N GLU A 55 16.45 0.80 1.57
CA GLU A 55 15.11 1.04 1.03
C GLU A 55 14.04 0.37 1.88
N ILE A 56 12.91 1.07 2.06
CA ILE A 56 11.66 0.47 2.54
C ILE A 56 10.64 0.66 1.43
N THR A 57 10.14 -0.44 0.90
CA THR A 57 9.21 -0.46 -0.23
C THR A 57 7.85 -0.97 0.21
N GLY A 58 6.82 -0.54 -0.50
CA GLY A 58 5.48 -1.07 -0.31
C GLY A 58 4.56 -0.76 -1.48
N ILE A 59 3.41 -1.43 -1.47
CA ILE A 59 2.36 -1.31 -2.48
C ILE A 59 1.03 -1.19 -1.75
N PHE A 60 0.16 -0.33 -2.23
CA PHE A 60 -1.20 -0.24 -1.72
C PHE A 60 -2.20 -0.05 -2.84
N ARG A 61 -3.39 -0.58 -2.62
CA ARG A 61 -4.53 -0.49 -3.51
C ARG A 61 -5.76 -0.13 -2.69
N GLY A 62 -6.44 0.93 -3.08
CA GLY A 62 -7.65 1.39 -2.40
C GLY A 62 -8.58 2.12 -3.35
N THR A 63 -9.77 2.43 -2.86
CA THR A 63 -10.76 3.26 -3.56
C THR A 63 -11.38 4.19 -2.54
N ASP A 64 -11.29 5.49 -2.79
CA ASP A 64 -11.93 6.53 -2.00
C ASP A 64 -13.45 6.35 -2.09
N LEU A 65 -14.04 5.79 -1.03
CA LEU A 65 -15.44 5.37 -0.96
C LEU A 65 -16.36 6.52 -0.58
N ASP A 66 -15.86 7.49 0.18
CA ASP A 66 -16.63 8.64 0.65
C ASP A 66 -16.41 9.93 -0.16
N GLY A 67 -15.36 9.96 -0.98
CA GLY A 67 -15.05 11.02 -1.94
C GLY A 67 -14.36 12.22 -1.32
N ASP A 68 -13.70 12.09 -0.17
CA ASP A 68 -13.02 13.18 0.52
C ASP A 68 -11.61 13.49 -0.03
N GLY A 69 -11.09 12.64 -0.92
CA GLY A 69 -9.78 12.77 -1.54
C GLY A 69 -8.61 12.27 -0.67
N ILE A 70 -8.89 11.54 0.41
CA ILE A 70 -7.92 10.91 1.31
C ILE A 70 -8.22 9.41 1.31
N LEU A 71 -7.21 8.58 1.04
CA LEU A 71 -7.36 7.14 1.23
C LEU A 71 -7.07 6.77 2.67
N GLU A 72 -8.08 6.22 3.35
CA GLU A 72 -7.96 5.72 4.71
C GLU A 72 -7.84 4.19 4.78
N ALA A 73 -7.45 3.65 5.94
CA ALA A 73 -7.25 2.21 6.13
C ALA A 73 -8.47 1.35 5.74
N GLY A 74 -9.69 1.83 6.01
CA GLY A 74 -10.94 1.12 5.68
C GLY A 74 -11.25 1.06 4.18
N GLU A 75 -10.53 1.82 3.37
CA GLU A 75 -10.70 1.93 1.92
C GLU A 75 -9.64 1.13 1.15
N LEU A 76 -8.72 0.50 1.88
CA LEU A 76 -7.70 -0.36 1.32
C LEU A 76 -8.27 -1.75 1.01
N SER A 77 -7.92 -2.22 -0.17
CA SER A 77 -8.11 -3.62 -0.60
C SER A 77 -6.83 -4.45 -0.52
N SER A 78 -5.67 -3.79 -0.47
CA SER A 78 -4.35 -4.39 -0.25
C SER A 78 -3.39 -3.33 0.30
N PHE A 79 -2.56 -3.72 1.27
CA PHE A 79 -1.49 -2.90 1.83
C PHE A 79 -0.31 -3.80 2.16
N VAL A 80 0.76 -3.68 1.37
CA VAL A 80 1.98 -4.46 1.51
C VAL A 80 3.14 -3.55 1.87
N VAL A 81 3.89 -3.89 2.91
CA VAL A 81 5.18 -3.26 3.22
C VAL A 81 6.23 -4.37 3.30
N GLY A 82 7.31 -4.22 2.53
CA GLY A 82 8.26 -5.30 2.31
C GLY A 82 7.59 -6.53 1.72
N ALA A 83 7.50 -7.61 2.50
CA ALA A 83 6.90 -8.88 2.09
C ALA A 83 5.58 -9.22 2.82
N ILE A 84 5.04 -8.29 3.61
CA ILE A 84 3.91 -8.56 4.50
C ILE A 84 2.67 -7.82 4.00
N GLU A 85 1.58 -8.57 3.80
CA GLU A 85 0.25 -8.04 3.48
C GLU A 85 -0.56 -7.82 4.77
N TYR A 86 -0.95 -6.58 5.01
CA TYR A 86 -1.58 -6.16 6.25
C TYR A 86 -3.10 -6.09 6.19
N THR A 87 -3.72 -5.93 5.02
CA THR A 87 -5.20 -5.90 4.92
C THR A 87 -5.83 -7.28 5.12
N GLY A 88 -5.10 -8.34 4.77
CA GLY A 88 -5.51 -9.74 5.00
C GLY A 88 -5.00 -10.32 6.31
N CYS A 89 -4.28 -9.54 7.10
CA CYS A 89 -3.71 -10.04 8.33
C CYS A 89 -4.80 -10.23 9.39
N GLY A 90 -4.89 -11.44 9.95
CA GLY A 90 -5.97 -11.81 10.87
C GLY A 90 -7.07 -12.69 10.28
N VAL A 91 -7.04 -13.02 8.98
CA VAL A 91 -7.99 -14.01 8.41
C VAL A 91 -7.64 -15.44 8.83
N ASN A 92 -6.37 -15.72 9.18
CA ASN A 92 -5.92 -16.94 9.85
C ASN A 92 -4.63 -16.67 10.65
N PRO A 93 -4.70 -15.95 11.78
CA PRO A 93 -3.52 -15.74 12.62
C PRO A 93 -3.09 -17.10 13.15
N THR A 94 -1.90 -17.53 12.75
CA THR A 94 -1.25 -18.67 13.39
C THR A 94 -0.41 -18.11 14.54
N ARG A 95 -0.14 -18.91 15.58
CA ARG A 95 0.80 -18.48 16.63
C ARG A 95 2.19 -18.13 16.04
N ALA A 96 2.49 -18.66 14.85
CA ALA A 96 3.71 -18.39 14.13
C ALA A 96 3.75 -17.02 13.45
N MET A 97 2.62 -16.33 13.20
CA MET A 97 2.63 -15.00 12.58
C MET A 97 1.35 -14.22 12.84
N MET A 98 1.52 -13.03 13.41
CA MET A 98 0.50 -12.00 13.61
C MET A 98 0.98 -10.71 12.97
N CYS A 99 0.07 -9.92 12.39
CA CYS A 99 0.37 -8.57 11.95
C CYS A 99 -0.87 -7.67 12.02
N ASP A 100 -0.61 -6.36 12.02
CA ASP A 100 -1.59 -5.31 12.26
C ASP A 100 -1.26 -4.07 11.42
N LEU A 101 -2.32 -3.38 10.97
CA LEU A 101 -2.26 -2.06 10.36
C LEU A 101 -2.91 -1.07 11.32
N GLY A 102 -2.09 -0.39 12.12
CA GLY A 102 -2.58 0.53 13.14
C GLY A 102 -3.25 1.77 12.56
N HIS A 103 -2.64 2.39 11.55
CA HIS A 103 -3.27 3.48 10.78
C HIS A 103 -2.72 3.53 9.36
N PHE A 104 -3.52 4.11 8.45
CA PHE A 104 -3.12 4.44 7.10
C PHE A 104 -3.87 5.69 6.63
N SER A 105 -3.15 6.60 5.99
CA SER A 105 -3.68 7.77 5.29
C SER A 105 -2.80 8.11 4.10
N TYR A 106 -3.40 8.32 2.94
CA TYR A 106 -2.70 8.80 1.74
C TYR A 106 -3.50 9.87 1.02
N VAL A 107 -2.85 11.00 0.72
CA VAL A 107 -3.45 12.10 -0.05
C VAL A 107 -2.87 12.10 -1.46
N PRO A 108 -3.60 11.66 -2.50
CA PRO A 108 -3.05 11.56 -3.87
C PRO A 108 -2.53 12.88 -4.44
N GLY A 109 -3.15 14.01 -4.07
CA GLY A 109 -2.78 15.34 -4.55
C GLY A 109 -1.43 15.84 -4.04
N THR A 110 -1.12 15.62 -2.76
CA THR A 110 0.15 16.05 -2.13
C THR A 110 1.18 14.93 -2.08
N ARG A 111 0.76 13.68 -2.32
CA ARG A 111 1.56 12.46 -2.13
C ARG A 111 2.05 12.30 -0.68
N GLU A 112 1.29 12.81 0.27
CA GLU A 112 1.54 12.58 1.68
C GLU A 112 1.04 11.19 2.05
N LEU A 113 1.94 10.36 2.59
CA LEU A 113 1.66 9.01 3.07
C LEU A 113 2.03 8.93 4.54
N SER A 114 1.07 8.47 5.34
CA SER A 114 1.24 8.21 6.76
C SER A 114 0.67 6.84 7.10
N PHE A 115 1.46 5.97 7.70
CA PHE A 115 1.00 4.65 8.16
C PHE A 115 1.81 4.15 9.36
N SER A 116 1.21 3.22 10.08
CA SER A 116 1.88 2.40 11.08
C SER A 116 1.45 0.95 10.91
N SER A 117 2.42 0.05 10.80
CA SER A 117 2.19 -1.38 10.60
C SER A 117 3.16 -2.18 11.47
N GLY A 118 2.75 -3.36 11.92
CA GLY A 118 3.58 -4.19 12.78
C GLY A 118 3.31 -5.67 12.56
N TRP A 119 4.32 -6.49 12.80
CA TRP A 119 4.21 -7.94 12.74
C TRP A 119 5.04 -8.58 13.84
N HIS A 120 4.65 -9.77 14.25
CA HIS A 120 5.42 -10.59 15.18
C HIS A 120 5.01 -12.05 15.08
N GLY A 121 5.89 -12.92 15.51
CA GLY A 121 5.65 -14.33 15.70
C GLY A 121 6.51 -14.85 16.85
N ASN A 122 6.11 -15.97 17.40
CA ASN A 122 6.92 -16.68 18.38
C ASN A 122 6.85 -18.18 18.13
N ASP A 123 7.91 -18.89 18.49
CA ASP A 123 7.86 -20.34 18.60
C ASP A 123 7.39 -20.76 19.99
N GLU A 124 7.21 -22.07 20.21
CA GLU A 124 6.75 -22.60 21.48
C GLU A 124 7.83 -22.57 22.60
N PHE A 125 9.06 -22.14 22.30
CA PHE A 125 10.26 -22.32 23.15
C PHE A 125 11.05 -21.01 23.34
N PHE A 126 10.37 -19.97 23.83
CA PHE A 126 10.92 -18.68 24.27
C PHE A 126 11.67 -17.87 23.22
N SER A 127 11.56 -18.22 21.94
CA SER A 127 12.10 -17.43 20.85
C SER A 127 10.98 -16.73 20.07
N GLY A 128 11.32 -15.59 19.49
CA GLY A 128 10.37 -14.82 18.72
C GLY A 128 11.03 -13.80 17.82
N TRP A 129 10.22 -13.23 16.94
CA TRP A 129 10.65 -12.24 15.98
C TRP A 129 9.51 -11.30 15.69
N GLY A 130 9.83 -10.15 15.13
CA GLY A 130 8.84 -9.21 14.69
C GLY A 130 9.47 -7.94 14.18
N GLY A 131 8.61 -6.97 13.98
CA GLY A 131 9.02 -5.67 13.55
C GLY A 131 7.83 -4.74 13.39
N TRP A 132 8.13 -3.50 13.05
CA TRP A 132 7.14 -2.52 12.70
C TRP A 132 7.74 -1.48 11.76
N VAL A 133 6.85 -0.77 11.08
CA VAL A 133 7.19 0.40 10.28
C VAL A 133 6.20 1.49 10.62
N THR A 134 6.71 2.63 11.07
CA THR A 134 5.96 3.87 11.25
C THR A 134 6.56 4.93 10.33
N SER A 135 5.82 5.27 9.27
CA SER A 135 6.27 6.23 8.26
C SER A 135 6.70 7.56 8.88
N GLY A 136 7.86 8.08 8.49
CA GLY A 136 8.38 9.35 9.00
C GLY A 136 9.07 9.24 10.36
N ARG A 137 9.16 8.04 10.95
CA ARG A 137 9.78 7.83 12.27
C ARG A 137 10.87 6.75 12.20
N ASP A 138 10.46 5.48 12.14
CA ASP A 138 11.36 4.33 12.17
C ASP A 138 10.73 3.08 11.55
N ALA A 139 11.61 2.16 11.19
CA ALA A 139 11.30 0.77 10.95
C ALA A 139 12.23 -0.07 11.81
N VAL A 140 11.68 -1.06 12.49
CA VAL A 140 12.43 -1.90 13.42
C VAL A 140 12.16 -3.34 13.07
N ASP A 141 13.22 -4.12 12.98
CA ASP A 141 13.17 -5.57 12.97
C ASP A 141 13.83 -6.08 14.25
N TYR A 142 13.23 -7.06 14.90
CA TYR A 142 13.81 -7.69 16.07
C TYR A 142 13.62 -9.20 16.06
N SER A 143 14.51 -9.87 16.79
CA SER A 143 14.43 -11.29 17.10
C SER A 143 15.03 -11.53 18.48
N TYR A 144 14.54 -12.54 19.17
CA TYR A 144 15.05 -12.91 20.49
C TYR A 144 14.99 -14.43 20.67
N ASP A 145 15.86 -14.91 21.54
CA ASP A 145 15.87 -16.24 22.12
C ASP A 145 16.28 -16.16 23.60
N ASP A 146 16.46 -17.30 24.26
CA ASP A 146 16.84 -17.40 25.68
C ASP A 146 18.16 -16.70 26.04
N TYR A 147 19.04 -16.49 25.06
CA TYR A 147 20.41 -16.02 25.27
C TYR A 147 20.68 -14.64 24.69
N SER A 148 19.96 -14.29 23.62
CA SER A 148 20.23 -13.10 22.84
C SER A 148 18.96 -12.43 22.32
N GLU A 149 19.05 -11.11 22.18
CA GLU A 149 18.08 -10.27 21.48
C GLU A 149 18.84 -9.45 20.46
N SER A 150 18.34 -9.41 19.23
CA SER A 150 18.89 -8.58 18.16
C SER A 150 17.81 -7.65 17.63
N THR A 151 18.16 -6.38 17.49
CA THR A 151 17.29 -5.33 16.96
C THR A 151 18.03 -4.56 15.88
N VAL A 152 17.34 -4.31 14.77
CA VAL A 152 17.80 -3.48 13.66
C VAL A 152 16.80 -2.34 13.50
N THR A 153 17.24 -1.10 13.69
CA THR A 153 16.41 0.09 13.59
C THR A 153 16.85 0.95 12.43
N MET A 154 15.99 1.13 11.43
CA MET A 154 16.12 2.14 10.38
C MET A 154 15.37 3.40 10.80
N ALA A 155 16.09 4.43 11.24
CA ALA A 155 15.52 5.72 11.58
C ALA A 155 15.44 6.63 10.35
N TRP A 156 14.32 7.35 10.22
CA TRP A 156 14.17 8.41 9.22
C TRP A 156 15.08 9.57 9.60
N THR A 157 15.69 10.17 8.59
CA THR A 157 16.61 11.32 8.73
C THR A 157 16.15 12.44 7.80
N ASP A 158 16.79 13.61 7.92
CA ASP A 158 16.62 14.69 6.94
C ASP A 158 17.04 14.30 5.52
N ALA A 159 17.79 13.21 5.35
CA ALA A 159 18.16 12.64 4.07
C ALA A 159 17.11 11.66 3.52
N THR A 160 16.14 11.22 4.33
CA THR A 160 15.13 10.27 3.87
C THR A 160 14.25 10.86 2.79
N ARG A 161 14.06 10.14 1.70
CA ARG A 161 13.24 10.57 0.56
C ARG A 161 12.14 9.55 0.30
N LEU A 162 10.94 10.04 0.06
CA LEU A 162 9.79 9.26 -0.38
C LEU A 162 9.62 9.44 -1.89
N SER A 163 9.51 8.32 -2.59
CA SER A 163 9.16 8.30 -4.01
C SER A 163 7.92 7.45 -4.23
N PHE A 164 7.09 7.86 -5.20
CA PHE A 164 5.90 7.13 -5.61
C PHE A 164 5.96 6.80 -7.08
N ARG A 165 5.40 5.64 -7.40
CA ARG A 165 5.06 5.27 -8.76
C ARG A 165 3.61 4.79 -8.76
N GLN A 166 2.77 5.52 -9.48
CA GLN A 166 1.45 5.03 -9.84
C GLN A 166 1.65 3.91 -10.88
N LEU A 167 1.16 2.73 -10.56
CA LEU A 167 1.16 1.62 -11.49
C LEU A 167 -0.04 1.85 -12.43
N ALA A 168 0.24 1.91 -13.73
CA ALA A 168 -0.76 2.27 -14.71
C ALA A 168 -1.93 1.27 -14.63
N PRO A 169 -3.20 1.74 -14.63
CA PRO A 169 -4.33 0.85 -14.78
C PRO A 169 -4.14 0.05 -16.07
N VAL A 170 -4.20 -1.28 -15.96
CA VAL A 170 -3.99 -2.17 -17.11
C VAL A 170 -5.15 -1.89 -18.07
N PRO A 171 -4.92 -1.30 -19.26
CA PRO A 171 -6.02 -0.92 -20.13
C PRO A 171 -6.77 -2.20 -20.53
N GLU A 172 -8.00 -2.34 -20.05
CA GLU A 172 -8.83 -3.46 -20.47
C GLU A 172 -9.01 -3.37 -21.99
N PRO A 173 -8.60 -4.40 -22.76
CA PRO A 173 -8.67 -4.35 -24.23
C PRO A 173 -10.12 -4.22 -24.76
N ALA A 174 -11.13 -4.42 -23.90
CA ALA A 174 -12.53 -4.38 -24.27
C ALA A 174 -13.15 -2.97 -24.28
N THR A 175 -12.65 -2.03 -23.48
CA THR A 175 -13.30 -0.71 -23.29
C THR A 175 -13.15 0.19 -24.51
N GLY A 176 -11.99 0.13 -25.17
CA GLY A 176 -11.77 0.79 -26.47
C GLY A 176 -12.59 0.15 -27.58
N ALA A 177 -12.73 -1.18 -27.56
CA ALA A 177 -13.50 -1.93 -28.56
C ALA A 177 -15.01 -1.66 -28.45
N THR A 178 -15.58 -1.57 -27.25
CA THR A 178 -17.00 -1.24 -27.05
C THR A 178 -17.31 0.22 -27.35
N ALA A 179 -16.41 1.15 -27.02
CA ALA A 179 -16.56 2.56 -27.41
C ALA A 179 -16.52 2.73 -28.95
N ALA A 180 -15.57 2.08 -29.63
CA ALA A 180 -15.49 2.08 -31.08
C ALA A 180 -16.71 1.40 -31.74
N ALA A 181 -17.18 0.28 -31.19
CA ALA A 181 -18.38 -0.39 -31.66
C ALA A 181 -19.65 0.48 -31.50
N GLY A 182 -19.76 1.19 -30.37
CA GLY A 182 -20.85 2.15 -30.12
C GLY A 182 -20.85 3.30 -31.14
N LEU A 183 -19.69 3.90 -31.42
CA LEU A 183 -19.54 4.95 -32.43
C LEU A 183 -19.84 4.44 -33.85
N ALA A 184 -19.41 3.22 -34.18
CA ALA A 184 -19.69 2.60 -35.47
C ALA A 184 -21.19 2.37 -35.68
N LEU A 185 -21.90 1.89 -34.65
CA LEU A 185 -23.36 1.72 -34.68
C LEU A 185 -24.11 3.04 -34.86
N LEU A 186 -23.70 4.10 -34.15
CA LEU A 186 -24.27 5.44 -34.31
C LEU A 186 -24.03 6.01 -35.72
N GLY A 187 -22.81 5.84 -36.25
CA GLY A 187 -22.46 6.26 -37.61
C GLY A 187 -23.26 5.52 -38.69
N TRP A 188 -23.47 4.22 -38.52
CA TRP A 188 -24.26 3.41 -39.46
C TRP A 188 -25.75 3.78 -39.45
N ARG A 189 -26.31 4.04 -38.27
CA ARG A 189 -27.72 4.45 -38.13
C ARG A 189 -27.99 5.83 -38.75
N ARG A 190 -27.02 6.74 -38.71
CA ARG A 190 -27.10 8.07 -39.35
C ARG A 190 -27.04 8.02 -40.88
N ARG A 191 -26.47 6.97 -41.47
CA ARG A 191 -26.44 6.78 -42.95
C ARG A 191 -27.72 6.13 -43.51
N ARG A 192 -28.60 5.61 -42.64
CA ARG A 192 -29.83 4.91 -43.03
C ARG A 192 -31.11 5.74 -42.86
N HIS A 193 -30.98 7.01 -42.46
CA HIS A 193 -32.03 8.02 -42.44
C HIS A 193 -31.70 9.14 -43.40
#